data_AF-A0A140HFC2-F1
#
_entry.id   AF-A0A140HFC2-F1
#
_cell.length_a   1.000
_cell.length_b   1.000
_cell.length_c   1.000
_cell.angle_alpha   90.00
_cell.angle_beta   90.00
_cell.angle_gamma   90.00
#
_symmetry.space_group_name_H-M   'P 1'
#
loop_
_entity.id
_entity.type
_entity.pdbx_description
1 polymer ?
#
loop_
_entity_poly.entity_id
_entity_poly.type
_entity_poly.pdbx_seq_one_letter_code
_entity_poly.pdbx_strand_id
1 'polypeptide(L)'
;VYFDKTPDKTSDKDIVSARVIPSRGAWLEFEIDKRDQVGVRIDRKRKQSVTVFLKALGLSSEDILAEFAGFDSIEETLSKDTILTKEDALRDIYRKLRPGEQVAAEAARALLDNFYFNAKRYDLAKVGRYKINQKLGLDKPLSDSVLTVDDIVATIKYLVRLHRGDTTFDGLRGGKPAEIRLDVDDIDNFGNRRIRAVGELIQNQVRTGLSRMERVVRERMTTQDIEAITPQTLINVRPVVAAIKEFFGTSQLSQFMDQNNPLAG
;
A
#
# COMPACT_ATOMS: atom_id res chain seq x y z
N VAL A 1 6.40 -6.11 0.86
CA VAL A 1 6.89 -5.17 1.90
C VAL A 1 8.39 -5.22 1.85
N TYR A 2 9.05 -4.07 1.91
CA TYR A 2 10.51 -3.97 1.83
C TYR A 2 11.01 -3.17 3.03
N PHE A 3 12.06 -3.63 3.67
CA PHE A 3 12.71 -2.97 4.79
C PHE A 3 14.08 -2.46 4.39
N ASP A 4 14.47 -1.32 4.95
CA ASP A 4 15.73 -0.67 4.66
C ASP A 4 16.30 -0.04 5.93
N LYS A 5 17.62 0.12 5.99
CA LYS A 5 18.35 0.72 7.09
C LYS A 5 19.36 1.69 6.52
N THR A 6 19.18 2.97 6.79
CA THR A 6 20.03 4.03 6.25
C THR A 6 20.63 4.86 7.39
N PRO A 7 21.94 5.11 7.42
CA PRO A 7 22.54 5.96 8.43
C PRO A 7 22.02 7.39 8.30
N ASP A 8 21.62 8.01 9.42
CA ASP A 8 21.26 9.42 9.43
C ASP A 8 22.51 10.29 9.21
N LYS A 9 22.38 11.37 8.42
CA LYS A 9 23.53 12.23 8.10
C LYS A 9 23.96 13.14 9.25
N THR A 10 23.11 13.29 10.26
CA THR A 10 23.26 14.28 11.33
C THR A 10 23.39 13.67 12.72
N SER A 11 23.35 12.34 12.82
CA SER A 11 23.46 11.59 14.06
C SER A 11 24.05 10.22 13.78
N ASP A 12 24.65 9.60 14.79
CA ASP A 12 25.22 8.25 14.68
C ASP A 12 24.14 7.15 14.75
N LYS A 13 22.89 7.48 14.41
CA LYS A 13 21.75 6.56 14.44
C LYS A 13 21.34 6.18 13.04
N ASP A 14 20.94 4.92 12.90
CA ASP A 14 20.31 4.44 11.67
C ASP A 14 18.82 4.75 11.68
N ILE A 15 18.30 5.15 10.52
CA ILE A 15 16.87 5.24 10.24
C ILE A 15 16.46 3.90 9.64
N VAL A 16 15.55 3.21 10.33
CA VAL A 16 14.95 1.97 9.82
C VAL A 16 13.62 2.31 9.18
N SER A 17 13.36 1.82 7.97
CA SER A 17 12.13 2.09 7.24
C SER A 17 11.50 0.83 6.65
N ALA A 18 10.19 0.87 6.46
CA ALA A 18 9.42 -0.17 5.79
C ALA A 18 8.52 0.46 4.72
N ARG A 19 8.47 -0.16 3.54
CA ARG A 19 7.63 0.27 2.42
C ARG A 19 6.72 -0.86 1.97
N VAL A 20 5.42 -0.61 2.03
CA VAL A 20 4.37 -1.49 1.50
C VAL A 20 3.96 -0.95 0.13
N ILE A 21 4.46 -1.60 -0.92
CA ILE A 21 4.23 -1.23 -2.31
C ILE A 21 3.22 -2.20 -2.92
N PRO A 22 1.98 -1.77 -3.21
CA PRO A 22 0.99 -2.62 -3.87
C PRO A 22 1.27 -2.76 -5.37
N SER A 23 0.60 -3.73 -6.00
CA SER A 23 0.52 -3.77 -7.47
C SER A 23 -0.29 -2.59 -8.01
N ARG A 24 -1.27 -2.10 -7.25
CA ARG A 24 -2.10 -0.93 -7.55
C ARG A 24 -2.68 -0.35 -6.27
N GLY A 25 -2.67 0.98 -6.14
CA GLY A 25 -3.21 1.68 -4.99
C GLY A 25 -2.16 2.55 -4.28
N ALA A 26 -2.55 3.11 -3.14
CA ALA A 26 -1.71 4.02 -2.36
C ALA A 26 -0.53 3.30 -1.72
N TRP A 27 0.60 3.99 -1.60
CA TRP A 27 1.74 3.45 -0.85
C TRP A 27 1.51 3.63 0.65
N LEU A 28 2.09 2.74 1.46
CA LEU A 28 2.13 2.86 2.91
C LEU A 28 3.56 2.68 3.38
N GLU A 29 4.09 3.68 4.07
CA GLU A 29 5.49 3.75 4.46
C GLU A 29 5.59 4.01 5.95
N PHE A 30 6.49 3.30 6.63
CA PHE A 30 6.79 3.46 8.04
C PHE A 30 8.27 3.78 8.21
N GLU A 31 8.60 4.57 9.21
CA GLU A 31 10.00 4.85 9.57
C GLU A 31 10.14 5.00 11.08
N ILE A 32 11.31 4.61 11.59
CA ILE A 32 11.77 4.98 12.92
C ILE A 32 12.86 6.01 12.72
N ASP A 33 12.60 7.23 13.19
CA ASP A 33 13.55 8.32 13.04
C ASP A 33 14.63 8.32 14.12
N LYS A 34 15.61 9.23 13.99
CA LYS A 34 16.72 9.38 14.94
C LYS A 34 16.32 9.69 16.39
N ARG A 35 15.04 10.05 16.64
CA ARG A 35 14.47 10.29 17.97
C ARG A 35 13.71 9.07 18.48
N ASP A 36 13.91 7.91 17.85
CA ASP A 36 13.24 6.64 18.14
C ASP A 36 11.71 6.74 18.03
N GLN A 37 11.21 7.72 17.26
CA GLN A 37 9.78 7.91 17.04
C GLN A 37 9.33 7.18 15.78
N VAL A 38 8.23 6.46 15.91
CA VAL A 38 7.67 5.66 14.81
C VAL A 38 6.65 6.50 14.04
N GLY A 39 6.96 6.76 12.78
CA GLY A 39 6.14 7.54 11.87
C GLY A 39 5.53 6.71 10.75
N VAL A 40 4.48 7.25 10.16
CA VAL A 40 3.83 6.72 8.96
C VAL A 40 3.65 7.81 7.90
N ARG A 41 3.82 7.45 6.63
CA ARG A 41 3.41 8.24 5.47
C ARG A 41 2.40 7.45 4.65
N ILE A 42 1.23 8.05 4.46
CA ILE A 42 0.14 7.52 3.64
C ILE A 42 0.24 8.19 2.27
N ASP A 43 0.35 7.40 1.21
CA ASP A 43 0.41 7.88 -0.18
C ASP A 43 1.45 8.99 -0.42
N ARG A 44 2.66 8.82 0.14
CA ARG A 44 3.78 9.78 0.04
C ARG A 44 3.45 11.19 0.57
N LYS A 45 2.44 11.31 1.43
CA LYS A 45 2.08 12.57 2.10
C LYS A 45 2.93 12.80 3.35
N ARG A 46 2.60 13.87 4.08
CA ARG A 46 3.31 14.30 5.28
C ARG A 46 3.37 13.18 6.32
N LYS A 47 4.49 13.10 7.03
CA LYS A 47 4.70 12.16 8.13
C LYS A 47 3.71 12.41 9.26
N GLN A 48 3.18 11.33 9.81
CA GLN A 48 2.26 11.32 10.95
C GLN A 48 2.76 10.32 11.99
N SER A 49 2.27 10.41 13.23
CA SER A 49 2.56 9.38 14.23
C SER A 49 1.92 8.07 13.82
N VAL A 50 2.63 6.94 14.02
CA VAL A 50 2.06 5.61 13.78
C VAL A 50 0.89 5.31 14.72
N THR A 51 0.90 5.85 15.94
CA THR A 51 -0.13 5.59 16.95
C THR A 51 -1.47 6.21 16.56
N VAL A 52 -1.43 7.42 15.99
CA VAL A 52 -2.61 8.08 15.40
C VAL A 52 -3.17 7.23 14.26
N PHE A 53 -2.31 6.66 13.41
CA PHE A 53 -2.75 5.76 12.34
C PHE A 53 -3.39 4.47 12.87
N LEU A 54 -2.79 3.82 13.88
CA LEU A 54 -3.36 2.63 14.51
C LEU A 54 -4.72 2.92 15.17
N LYS A 55 -4.87 4.07 15.84
CA LYS A 55 -6.15 4.54 16.39
C LYS A 55 -7.21 4.75 15.32
N ALA A 56 -6.83 5.33 14.18
CA ALA A 56 -7.74 5.49 13.05
C ALA A 56 -8.19 4.15 12.43
N LEU A 57 -7.32 3.13 12.45
CA LEU A 57 -7.66 1.77 12.05
C LEU A 57 -8.59 1.07 13.08
N GLY A 58 -8.60 1.55 14.32
CA GLY A 58 -9.55 1.15 15.35
C GLY A 58 -8.94 0.51 16.59
N LEU A 59 -7.62 0.51 16.74
CA LEU A 59 -6.96 0.05 17.96
C LEU A 59 -7.07 1.14 19.03
N SER A 60 -7.42 0.77 20.25
CA SER A 60 -7.32 1.67 21.41
C SER A 60 -5.86 1.86 21.82
N SER A 61 -5.58 2.85 22.67
CA SER A 61 -4.24 3.00 23.27
C SER A 61 -3.81 1.74 24.04
N GLU A 62 -4.77 1.07 24.69
CA GLU A 62 -4.55 -0.18 25.44
C GLU A 62 -4.19 -1.33 24.50
N ASP A 63 -4.92 -1.46 23.38
CA ASP A 63 -4.60 -2.46 22.35
C ASP A 63 -3.20 -2.22 21.77
N ILE A 64 -2.83 -0.97 21.51
CA ILE A 64 -1.49 -0.63 21.00
C ILE A 64 -0.42 -1.02 22.01
N LEU A 65 -0.60 -0.71 23.30
CA LEU A 65 0.36 -1.10 24.34
C LEU A 65 0.47 -2.62 24.46
N ALA A 66 -0.65 -3.34 24.42
CA ALA A 66 -0.65 -4.79 24.49
C ALA A 66 0.02 -5.43 23.27
N GLU A 67 -0.30 -4.95 22.06
CA GLU A 67 0.23 -5.48 20.81
C GLU A 67 1.74 -5.23 20.67
N PHE A 68 2.24 -4.09 21.12
CA PHE A 68 3.63 -3.65 20.96
C PHE A 68 4.42 -3.63 22.28
N ALA A 69 3.99 -4.38 23.28
CA ALA A 69 4.66 -4.45 24.58
C ALA A 69 6.15 -4.83 24.45
N GLY A 70 7.02 -4.07 25.13
CA GLY A 70 8.47 -4.30 25.11
C GLY A 70 9.20 -3.69 23.91
N PHE A 71 8.54 -2.78 23.19
CA PHE A 71 9.15 -1.94 22.16
C PHE A 71 9.08 -0.47 22.55
N ASP A 72 10.13 0.02 23.21
CA ASP A 72 10.24 1.40 23.73
C ASP A 72 9.91 2.47 22.68
N SER A 73 10.32 2.26 21.42
CA SER A 73 10.02 3.19 20.32
C SER A 73 8.51 3.46 20.13
N ILE A 74 7.66 2.44 20.29
CA ILE A 74 6.20 2.60 20.18
C ILE A 74 5.64 3.18 21.47
N GLU A 75 6.11 2.72 22.63
CA GLU A 75 5.68 3.21 23.94
C GLU A 75 5.97 4.71 24.09
N GLU A 76 7.17 5.16 23.73
CA GLU A 76 7.53 6.57 23.70
C GLU A 76 6.70 7.37 22.69
N THR A 77 6.46 6.81 21.50
CA THR A 77 5.63 7.47 20.48
C THR A 77 4.20 7.65 20.98
N LEU A 78 3.66 6.67 21.70
CA LEU A 78 2.32 6.73 22.30
C LEU A 78 2.26 7.69 23.48
N SER A 79 3.32 7.80 24.29
CA SER A 79 3.37 8.74 25.42
C SER A 79 3.28 10.22 24.98
N LYS A 80 3.78 10.54 23.79
CA LYS A 80 3.75 11.88 23.17
C LYS A 80 2.48 12.12 22.36
N ASP A 81 1.62 11.11 22.22
CA ASP A 81 0.39 11.19 21.43
C ASP A 81 -0.71 11.92 22.20
N THR A 82 -1.16 13.04 21.66
CA THR A 82 -2.24 13.85 22.25
C THR A 82 -3.64 13.42 21.80
N ILE A 83 -3.74 12.56 20.78
CA ILE A 83 -5.01 12.14 20.20
C ILE A 83 -5.45 10.82 20.84
N LEU A 84 -6.56 10.85 21.59
CA LEU A 84 -7.04 9.67 22.32
C LEU A 84 -8.13 8.89 21.58
N THR A 85 -8.98 9.58 20.82
CA THR A 85 -10.15 8.96 20.19
C THR A 85 -9.89 8.55 18.74
N LYS A 86 -10.58 7.51 18.29
CA LYS A 86 -10.57 7.06 16.88
C LYS A 86 -11.03 8.17 15.93
N GLU A 87 -12.06 8.91 16.29
CA GLU A 87 -12.60 9.96 15.42
C GLU A 87 -11.62 11.11 15.22
N ASP A 88 -10.93 11.53 16.29
CA ASP A 88 -9.94 12.61 16.20
C ASP A 88 -8.72 12.17 15.42
N ALA A 89 -8.32 10.89 15.55
CA ALA A 89 -7.27 10.30 14.73
C ALA A 89 -7.62 10.29 13.24
N LEU A 90 -8.86 9.92 12.90
CA LEU A 90 -9.37 9.97 11.53
C LEU A 90 -9.37 11.41 10.98
N ARG A 91 -9.83 12.38 11.77
CA ARG A 91 -9.83 13.80 11.39
C ARG A 91 -8.40 14.34 11.18
N ASP A 92 -7.45 13.98 12.04
CA ASP A 92 -6.05 14.42 11.92
C ASP A 92 -5.39 13.85 10.66
N ILE A 93 -5.59 12.55 10.39
CA ILE A 93 -5.10 11.91 9.17
C ILE A 93 -5.67 12.59 7.94
N TYR A 94 -6.98 12.83 7.92
CA TYR A 94 -7.62 13.49 6.79
C TYR A 94 -7.04 14.88 6.54
N ARG A 95 -6.90 15.69 7.60
CA ARG A 95 -6.34 17.05 7.50
C ARG A 95 -4.93 17.07 6.89
N LYS A 96 -4.11 16.07 7.20
CA LYS A 96 -2.75 15.94 6.66
C LYS A 96 -2.71 15.42 5.22
N LEU A 97 -3.69 14.61 4.83
CA LEU A 97 -3.86 14.10 3.47
C LEU A 97 -4.42 15.16 2.52
N ARG A 98 -5.40 15.93 2.98
CA ARG A 98 -6.09 17.00 2.24
C ARG A 98 -6.16 18.28 3.08
N PRO A 99 -5.08 19.08 3.08
CA PRO A 99 -5.07 20.35 3.81
C PRO A 99 -6.15 21.29 3.29
N GLY A 100 -6.87 21.94 4.20
CA GLY A 100 -7.92 22.94 3.87
C GLY A 100 -9.34 22.39 3.82
N GLU A 101 -9.52 21.07 3.82
CA GLU A 101 -10.84 20.44 3.91
C GLU A 101 -11.12 20.02 5.36
N GLN A 102 -12.25 20.47 5.93
CA GLN A 102 -12.80 19.94 7.19
C GLN A 102 -13.90 18.95 6.87
N VAL A 103 -13.84 17.74 7.42
CA VAL A 103 -14.79 16.67 7.10
C VAL A 103 -15.12 15.84 8.32
N ALA A 104 -16.30 15.23 8.27
CA ALA A 104 -16.74 14.25 9.26
C ALA A 104 -15.78 13.04 9.30
N ALA A 105 -15.65 12.44 10.48
CA ALA A 105 -14.81 11.26 10.68
C ALA A 105 -15.19 10.08 9.75
N GLU A 106 -16.48 9.95 9.43
CA GLU A 106 -17.02 8.98 8.46
C GLU A 106 -16.33 9.07 7.09
N ALA A 107 -16.16 10.29 6.57
CA ALA A 107 -15.53 10.51 5.27
C ALA A 107 -14.04 10.18 5.31
N ALA A 108 -13.38 10.46 6.43
CA ALA A 108 -11.99 10.10 6.65
C ALA A 108 -11.78 8.59 6.74
N ARG A 109 -12.71 7.88 7.39
CA ARG A 109 -12.74 6.42 7.42
C ARG A 109 -12.91 5.86 6.01
N ALA A 110 -13.91 6.34 5.27
CA ALA A 110 -14.14 5.91 3.90
C ALA A 110 -12.92 6.18 2.99
N LEU A 111 -12.16 7.25 3.22
CA LEU A 111 -10.92 7.52 2.50
C LEU A 111 -9.85 6.46 2.79
N LEU A 112 -9.61 6.12 4.07
CA LEU A 112 -8.67 5.07 4.46
C LEU A 112 -9.08 3.70 3.94
N ASP A 113 -10.37 3.37 4.04
CA ASP A 113 -10.92 2.12 3.50
C ASP A 113 -10.68 2.01 2.00
N ASN A 114 -10.87 3.11 1.26
CA ASN A 114 -10.55 3.14 -0.16
C ASN A 114 -9.05 3.06 -0.47
N PHE A 115 -8.19 3.53 0.43
CA PHE A 115 -6.75 3.44 0.21
C PHE A 115 -6.20 2.03 0.40
N TYR A 116 -6.70 1.24 1.35
CA TYR A 116 -6.03 -0.01 1.73
C TYR A 116 -6.92 -1.25 1.74
N PHE A 117 -8.23 -1.09 1.97
CA PHE A 117 -9.16 -2.20 2.24
C PHE A 117 -10.17 -2.45 1.10
N ASN A 118 -10.25 -1.56 0.11
CA ASN A 118 -11.17 -1.70 -1.03
C ASN A 118 -10.49 -2.31 -2.25
N ALA A 119 -10.88 -3.54 -2.63
CA ALA A 119 -10.33 -4.26 -3.79
C ALA A 119 -10.49 -3.53 -5.14
N LYS A 120 -11.49 -2.64 -5.26
CA LYS A 120 -11.68 -1.81 -6.45
C LYS A 120 -10.59 -0.75 -6.59
N ARG A 121 -9.95 -0.33 -5.50
CA ARG A 121 -8.97 0.78 -5.48
C ARG A 121 -7.56 0.32 -5.12
N TYR A 122 -7.44 -0.76 -4.36
CA TYR A 122 -6.19 -1.34 -3.90
C TYR A 122 -6.06 -2.81 -4.32
N ASP A 123 -4.85 -3.23 -4.69
CA ASP A 123 -4.55 -4.60 -5.11
C ASP A 123 -3.06 -4.92 -4.92
N LEU A 124 -2.76 -5.96 -4.16
CA LEU A 124 -1.42 -6.53 -3.96
C LEU A 124 -1.01 -7.46 -5.10
N ALA A 125 -1.98 -7.98 -5.87
CA ALA A 125 -1.86 -9.17 -6.71
C ALA A 125 -1.47 -10.43 -5.91
N LYS A 126 -1.68 -11.61 -6.50
CA LYS A 126 -1.34 -12.91 -5.89
C LYS A 126 0.12 -12.98 -5.45
N VAL A 127 1.03 -12.46 -6.29
CA VAL A 127 2.48 -12.44 -6.01
C VAL A 127 2.80 -11.50 -4.86
N GLY A 128 2.14 -10.34 -4.76
CA GLY A 128 2.37 -9.41 -3.66
C GLY A 128 1.88 -9.98 -2.34
N ARG A 129 0.69 -10.61 -2.30
CA ARG A 129 0.20 -11.33 -1.12
C ARG A 129 1.16 -12.43 -0.69
N TYR A 130 1.60 -13.28 -1.62
CA TYR A 130 2.58 -14.33 -1.36
C TYR A 130 3.87 -13.77 -0.73
N LYS A 131 4.41 -12.68 -1.27
CA LYS A 131 5.62 -12.03 -0.73
C LYS A 131 5.40 -11.47 0.68
N ILE A 132 4.26 -10.86 0.95
CA ILE A 132 3.94 -10.33 2.28
C ILE A 132 3.86 -11.45 3.30
N ASN A 133 3.15 -12.53 2.96
CA ASN A 133 3.03 -13.72 3.81
C ASN A 133 4.40 -14.30 4.16
N GLN A 134 5.27 -14.50 3.16
CA GLN A 134 6.62 -15.03 3.36
C GLN A 134 7.50 -14.09 4.19
N LYS A 135 7.43 -12.78 3.97
CA LYS A 135 8.29 -11.80 4.66
C LYS A 135 7.87 -11.58 6.12
N LEU A 136 6.56 -11.53 6.38
CA LEU A 136 6.01 -11.22 7.70
C LEU A 136 5.67 -12.48 8.52
N GLY A 137 5.85 -13.67 7.96
CA GLY A 137 5.50 -14.93 8.62
C GLY A 137 3.98 -15.11 8.81
N LEU A 138 3.19 -14.73 7.81
CA LEU A 138 1.72 -14.82 7.85
C LEU A 138 1.22 -15.94 6.94
N ASP A 139 0.04 -16.48 7.23
CA ASP A 139 -0.61 -17.53 6.42
C ASP A 139 -2.01 -17.11 5.95
N LYS A 140 -2.08 -16.04 5.15
CA LYS A 140 -3.34 -15.55 4.58
C LYS A 140 -3.59 -16.10 3.17
N PRO A 141 -4.85 -16.34 2.76
CA PRO A 141 -5.17 -16.80 1.42
C PRO A 141 -4.57 -15.90 0.32
N LEU A 142 -4.05 -16.52 -0.76
CA LEU A 142 -3.51 -15.77 -1.92
C LEU A 142 -4.58 -15.00 -2.70
N SER A 143 -5.87 -15.32 -2.47
CA SER A 143 -7.02 -14.58 -2.99
C SER A 143 -7.19 -13.20 -2.34
N ASP A 144 -6.61 -12.99 -1.15
CA ASP A 144 -6.79 -11.75 -0.40
C ASP A 144 -5.92 -10.66 -1.00
N SER A 145 -6.49 -9.94 -1.95
CA SER A 145 -5.78 -8.93 -2.75
C SER A 145 -5.61 -7.58 -2.05
N VAL A 146 -6.21 -7.36 -0.87
CA VAL A 146 -6.15 -6.09 -0.13
C VAL A 146 -5.46 -6.24 1.21
N LEU A 147 -4.79 -5.19 1.70
CA LEU A 147 -4.18 -5.25 3.03
C LEU A 147 -5.23 -5.52 4.11
N THR A 148 -4.78 -6.03 5.25
CA THR A 148 -5.57 -6.18 6.47
C THR A 148 -4.89 -5.45 7.61
N VAL A 149 -5.61 -5.20 8.70
CA VAL A 149 -5.03 -4.56 9.89
C VAL A 149 -3.87 -5.42 10.44
N ASP A 150 -4.01 -6.75 10.45
CA ASP A 150 -2.93 -7.63 10.89
C ASP A 150 -1.67 -7.52 10.02
N ASP A 151 -1.82 -7.33 8.69
CA ASP A 151 -0.64 -7.13 7.81
C ASP A 151 0.10 -5.85 8.19
N ILE A 152 -0.64 -4.80 8.55
CA ILE A 152 -0.10 -3.50 8.96
C ILE A 152 0.60 -3.64 10.31
N VAL A 153 -0.06 -4.25 11.30
CA VAL A 153 0.51 -4.49 12.63
C VAL A 153 1.76 -5.37 12.53
N ALA A 154 1.72 -6.46 11.75
CA ALA A 154 2.87 -7.32 11.52
C ALA A 154 4.04 -6.59 10.83
N THR A 155 3.74 -5.68 9.89
CA THR A 155 4.76 -4.83 9.25
C THR A 155 5.43 -3.92 10.27
N ILE A 156 4.66 -3.27 11.15
CA ILE A 156 5.21 -2.40 12.21
C ILE A 156 6.00 -3.23 13.22
N LYS A 157 5.51 -4.41 13.62
CA LYS A 157 6.23 -5.35 14.50
C LYS A 157 7.59 -5.76 13.93
N TYR A 158 7.64 -6.09 12.64
CA TYR A 158 8.90 -6.39 11.97
C TYR A 158 9.84 -5.17 12.02
N LEU A 159 9.32 -3.97 11.73
CA LEU A 159 10.12 -2.73 11.74
C LEU A 159 10.76 -2.46 13.11
N VAL A 160 9.98 -2.54 14.20
CA VAL A 160 10.48 -2.26 15.56
C VAL A 160 11.45 -3.34 16.05
N ARG A 161 11.25 -4.61 15.67
CA ARG A 161 12.22 -5.70 15.92
C ARG A 161 13.55 -5.46 15.21
N LEU A 162 13.48 -5.07 13.93
CA LEU A 162 14.65 -4.74 13.14
C LEU A 162 15.43 -3.55 13.74
N HIS A 163 14.72 -2.55 14.27
CA HIS A 163 15.33 -1.41 14.98
C HIS A 163 15.96 -1.79 16.31
N ARG A 164 15.32 -2.68 17.08
CA ARG A 164 15.88 -3.21 18.34
C ARG A 164 17.15 -4.05 18.11
N GLY A 165 17.35 -4.56 16.90
CA GLY A 165 18.48 -5.41 16.54
C GLY A 165 18.21 -6.92 16.68
N ASP A 166 16.93 -7.31 16.73
CA ASP A 166 16.54 -8.71 16.72
C ASP A 166 16.94 -9.37 15.39
N THR A 167 17.36 -10.63 15.44
CA THR A 167 17.80 -11.39 14.26
C THR A 167 16.73 -12.32 13.72
N THR A 168 15.82 -12.80 14.56
CA THR A 168 14.73 -13.71 14.20
C THR A 168 13.45 -13.42 14.98
N PHE A 169 12.33 -13.93 14.48
CA PHE A 169 11.06 -13.98 15.20
C PHE A 169 10.22 -15.18 14.77
N ASP A 170 9.32 -15.62 15.64
CA ASP A 170 8.39 -16.70 15.33
C ASP A 170 7.27 -16.23 14.39
N GLY A 171 7.01 -17.03 13.37
CA GLY A 171 5.91 -16.81 12.43
C GLY A 171 5.49 -18.10 11.74
N LEU A 172 4.80 -17.96 10.62
CA LEU A 172 4.33 -19.06 9.80
C LEU A 172 4.99 -19.05 8.42
N ARG A 173 5.35 -20.24 7.91
CA ARG A 173 5.64 -20.44 6.49
C ARG A 173 4.82 -21.62 5.97
N GLY A 174 3.94 -21.35 5.01
CA GLY A 174 3.06 -22.37 4.44
C GLY A 174 2.22 -23.08 5.52
N GLY A 175 1.65 -22.30 6.44
CA GLY A 175 0.83 -22.79 7.55
C GLY A 175 1.55 -23.52 8.68
N LYS A 176 2.89 -23.60 8.66
CA LYS A 176 3.68 -24.24 9.72
C LYS A 176 4.46 -23.21 10.54
N PRO A 177 4.58 -23.40 11.86
CA PRO A 177 5.49 -22.61 12.69
C PRO A 177 6.90 -22.64 12.10
N ALA A 178 7.47 -21.46 11.93
CA ALA A 178 8.80 -21.28 11.36
C ALA A 178 9.45 -20.03 11.97
N GLU A 179 10.74 -20.14 12.23
CA GLU A 179 11.55 -18.99 12.58
C GLU A 179 11.82 -18.16 11.32
N ILE A 180 11.45 -16.88 11.37
CA ILE A 180 11.62 -15.92 10.29
C ILE A 180 12.83 -15.04 10.61
N ARG A 181 13.80 -15.00 9.71
CA ARG A 181 14.96 -14.12 9.82
C ARG A 181 14.55 -12.67 9.56
N LEU A 182 14.96 -11.78 10.46
CA LEU A 182 14.91 -10.34 10.30
C LEU A 182 16.13 -9.88 9.51
N ASP A 183 15.87 -9.24 8.39
CA ASP A 183 16.89 -8.61 7.56
C ASP A 183 16.30 -7.45 6.75
N VAL A 184 17.18 -6.56 6.31
CA VAL A 184 16.88 -5.54 5.30
C VAL A 184 16.74 -6.19 3.93
N ASP A 185 16.02 -5.53 3.03
CA ASP A 185 15.79 -6.04 1.68
C ASP A 185 16.72 -5.36 0.67
N ASP A 186 17.49 -6.16 -0.05
CA ASP A 186 18.20 -5.69 -1.24
C ASP A 186 17.21 -5.51 -2.40
N ILE A 187 17.06 -4.27 -2.86
CA ILE A 187 16.17 -3.89 -3.97
C ILE A 187 16.71 -4.34 -5.34
N ASP A 188 17.99 -4.70 -5.42
CA ASP A 188 18.64 -5.12 -6.66
C ASP A 188 18.56 -6.63 -6.87
N ASN A 189 18.30 -7.39 -5.80
CA ASN A 189 18.07 -8.82 -5.86
C ASN A 189 16.88 -9.18 -6.79
N PHE A 190 17.04 -10.14 -7.69
CA PHE A 190 15.98 -10.59 -8.60
C PHE A 190 14.77 -11.21 -7.90
N GLY A 191 14.91 -11.70 -6.66
CA GLY A 191 13.77 -12.04 -5.82
C GLY A 191 12.87 -10.83 -5.54
N ASN A 192 13.42 -9.62 -5.53
CA ASN A 192 12.74 -8.34 -5.29
C ASN A 192 12.44 -7.55 -6.56
N ARG A 193 13.13 -7.82 -7.67
CA ARG A 193 12.84 -7.24 -8.99
C ARG A 193 11.90 -8.14 -9.82
N ARG A 194 10.80 -7.57 -10.31
CA ARG A 194 9.81 -8.30 -11.13
C ARG A 194 9.81 -7.80 -12.56
N ILE A 195 9.94 -8.73 -13.51
CA ILE A 195 9.75 -8.46 -14.93
C ILE A 195 8.24 -8.47 -15.22
N ARG A 196 7.77 -7.45 -15.94
CA ARG A 196 6.39 -7.38 -16.46
C ARG A 196 6.44 -7.64 -17.96
N ALA A 197 5.82 -8.73 -18.38
CA ALA A 197 5.74 -9.08 -19.80
C ALA A 197 4.73 -8.19 -20.54
N VAL A 198 4.81 -8.17 -21.88
CA VAL A 198 3.93 -7.37 -22.76
C VAL A 198 2.44 -7.58 -22.43
N GLY A 199 2.01 -8.83 -22.22
CA GLY A 199 0.62 -9.14 -21.87
C GLY A 199 0.14 -8.45 -20.60
N GLU A 200 0.98 -8.37 -19.57
CA GLU A 200 0.65 -7.67 -18.32
C GLU A 200 0.58 -6.14 -18.52
N LEU A 201 1.50 -5.59 -19.31
CA LEU A 201 1.51 -4.17 -19.64
C LEU A 201 0.22 -3.78 -20.36
N ILE A 202 -0.17 -4.53 -21.40
CA ILE A 202 -1.42 -4.31 -22.14
C ILE A 202 -2.64 -4.52 -21.23
N GLN A 203 -2.66 -5.57 -20.42
CA GLN A 203 -3.76 -5.84 -19.47
C GLN A 203 -3.99 -4.64 -18.53
N ASN A 204 -2.93 -3.99 -18.06
CA ASN A 204 -3.04 -2.81 -17.20
C ASN A 204 -3.64 -1.60 -17.94
N GLN A 205 -3.34 -1.42 -19.22
CA GLN A 205 -3.92 -0.35 -20.05
C GLN A 205 -5.39 -0.60 -20.33
N VAL A 206 -5.76 -1.83 -20.71
CA VAL A 206 -7.15 -2.24 -20.89
C VAL A 206 -7.95 -2.02 -19.62
N ARG A 207 -7.43 -2.44 -18.45
CA ARG A 207 -8.07 -2.20 -17.15
C ARG A 207 -8.30 -0.71 -16.88
N THR A 208 -7.32 0.13 -17.17
CA THR A 208 -7.44 1.59 -17.01
C THR A 208 -8.53 2.16 -17.91
N GLY A 209 -8.58 1.71 -19.17
CA GLY A 209 -9.64 2.05 -20.11
C GLY A 209 -11.04 1.61 -19.64
N LEU A 210 -11.15 0.38 -19.12
CA LEU A 210 -12.40 -0.16 -18.58
C LEU A 210 -12.86 0.62 -17.33
N SER A 211 -11.95 1.05 -16.46
CA SER A 211 -12.27 1.88 -15.30
C SER A 211 -12.84 3.26 -15.70
N ARG A 212 -12.27 3.88 -16.75
CA ARG A 212 -12.82 5.12 -17.33
C ARG A 212 -14.21 4.89 -17.93
N MET A 213 -14.40 3.77 -18.64
CA MET A 213 -15.70 3.38 -19.19
C MET A 213 -16.73 3.09 -18.10
N GLU A 214 -16.36 2.41 -17.00
CA GLU A 214 -17.22 2.16 -15.84
C GLU A 214 -17.78 3.47 -15.27
N ARG A 215 -16.93 4.51 -15.16
CA ARG A 215 -17.37 5.83 -14.71
C ARG A 215 -18.45 6.42 -15.62
N VAL A 216 -18.25 6.34 -16.94
CA VAL A 216 -19.24 6.82 -17.94
C VAL A 216 -20.55 6.03 -17.83
N VAL A 217 -20.48 4.71 -17.65
CA VAL A 217 -21.66 3.86 -17.45
C VAL A 217 -22.42 4.30 -16.19
N ARG A 218 -21.73 4.50 -15.06
CA ARG A 218 -22.36 4.95 -13.80
C ARG A 218 -23.06 6.29 -13.96
N GLU A 219 -22.44 7.24 -14.63
CA GLU A 219 -23.00 8.57 -14.89
C GLU A 219 -24.24 8.52 -15.80
N ARG A 220 -24.19 7.68 -16.84
CA ARG A 220 -25.33 7.47 -17.75
C ARG A 220 -26.50 6.79 -17.05
N MET A 221 -26.24 5.82 -16.19
CA MET A 221 -27.29 5.13 -15.41
C MET A 221 -28.06 6.07 -14.49
N THR A 222 -27.46 7.18 -14.03
CA THR A 222 -28.14 8.18 -13.19
C THR A 222 -28.87 9.26 -13.96
N THR A 223 -28.53 9.46 -15.24
CA THR A 223 -29.03 10.57 -16.06
C THR A 223 -30.03 10.14 -17.13
N GLN A 224 -29.98 8.88 -17.57
CA GLN A 224 -30.89 8.33 -18.58
C GLN A 224 -32.16 7.78 -17.93
N ASP A 225 -33.24 7.82 -18.71
CA ASP A 225 -34.53 7.23 -18.33
C ASP A 225 -34.43 5.70 -18.23
N ILE A 226 -34.99 5.13 -17.16
CA ILE A 226 -34.88 3.72 -16.80
C ILE A 226 -35.46 2.82 -17.91
N GLU A 227 -36.53 3.26 -18.57
CA GLU A 227 -37.21 2.50 -19.62
C GLU A 227 -36.42 2.50 -20.95
N ALA A 228 -35.54 3.48 -21.16
CA ALA A 228 -34.75 3.63 -22.39
C ALA A 228 -33.32 3.05 -22.28
N ILE A 229 -32.91 2.55 -21.11
CA ILE A 229 -31.56 2.02 -20.89
C ILE A 229 -31.38 0.68 -21.58
N THR A 230 -30.38 0.60 -22.47
CA THR A 230 -29.89 -0.66 -23.05
C THR A 230 -28.37 -0.74 -22.91
N PRO A 231 -27.75 -1.94 -22.97
CA PRO A 231 -26.29 -2.06 -22.90
C PRO A 231 -25.56 -1.21 -23.95
N GLN A 232 -26.14 -1.04 -25.15
CA GLN A 232 -25.58 -0.22 -26.21
C GLN A 232 -25.56 1.27 -25.87
N THR A 233 -26.59 1.78 -25.18
CA THR A 233 -26.64 3.21 -24.79
C THR A 233 -25.68 3.52 -23.63
N LEU A 234 -25.37 2.53 -22.79
CA LEU A 234 -24.45 2.68 -21.67
C LEU A 234 -22.97 2.53 -22.09
N ILE A 235 -22.66 1.57 -22.96
CA ILE A 235 -21.28 1.22 -23.28
C ILE A 235 -20.68 2.22 -24.28
N ASN A 236 -19.64 2.93 -23.84
CA ASN A 236 -18.79 3.75 -24.71
C ASN A 236 -17.38 3.19 -24.73
N VAL A 237 -16.97 2.59 -25.86
CA VAL A 237 -15.65 1.95 -26.01
C VAL A 237 -14.50 2.93 -26.21
N ARG A 238 -14.77 4.23 -26.47
CA ARG A 238 -13.74 5.23 -26.76
C ARG A 238 -12.63 5.29 -25.70
N PRO A 239 -12.91 5.27 -24.37
CA PRO A 239 -11.85 5.30 -23.36
C PRO A 239 -10.94 4.06 -23.38
N VAL A 240 -11.48 2.89 -23.76
CA VAL A 240 -10.71 1.65 -23.87
C VAL A 240 -9.79 1.70 -25.09
N VAL A 241 -10.33 2.06 -26.25
CA VAL A 241 -9.56 2.19 -27.49
C VAL A 241 -8.48 3.27 -27.35
N ALA A 242 -8.80 4.40 -26.72
CA ALA A 242 -7.85 5.47 -26.48
C ALA A 242 -6.68 5.02 -25.60
N ALA A 243 -6.93 4.30 -24.50
CA ALA A 243 -5.87 3.80 -23.62
C ALA A 243 -4.93 2.82 -24.33
N ILE A 244 -5.46 1.95 -25.21
CA ILE A 244 -4.64 1.03 -26.00
C ILE A 244 -3.81 1.79 -27.04
N LYS A 245 -4.43 2.73 -27.77
CA LYS A 245 -3.72 3.55 -28.77
C LYS A 245 -2.63 4.41 -28.13
N GLU A 246 -2.90 5.00 -26.98
CA GLU A 246 -1.93 5.78 -26.20
C GLU A 246 -0.71 4.92 -25.82
N PHE A 247 -0.93 3.70 -25.33
CA PHE A 247 0.16 2.79 -25.00
C PHE A 247 1.07 2.48 -26.20
N PHE A 248 0.50 2.09 -27.35
CA PHE A 248 1.33 1.75 -28.51
C PHE A 248 1.95 2.99 -29.19
N GLY A 249 1.29 4.15 -29.11
CA GLY A 249 1.72 5.36 -29.79
C GLY A 249 2.77 6.18 -29.04
N THR A 250 2.75 6.22 -27.71
CA THR A 250 3.61 7.13 -26.92
C THR A 250 4.35 6.47 -25.76
N SER A 251 4.15 5.18 -25.49
CA SER A 251 4.86 4.51 -24.39
C SER A 251 6.34 4.33 -24.71
N GLN A 252 7.20 4.61 -23.72
CA GLN A 252 8.63 4.28 -23.77
C GLN A 252 8.91 2.77 -23.95
N LEU A 253 7.93 1.92 -23.60
CA LEU A 253 8.02 0.45 -23.75
C LEU A 253 7.52 -0.03 -25.12
N SER A 254 6.91 0.86 -25.92
CA SER A 254 6.50 0.60 -27.30
C SER A 254 7.51 1.25 -28.23
N GLN A 255 8.54 0.50 -28.62
CA GLN A 255 9.64 0.98 -29.44
C GLN A 255 9.52 0.44 -30.87
N PHE A 256 10.10 1.17 -31.83
CA PHE A 256 10.27 0.62 -33.17
C PHE A 256 11.22 -0.58 -33.11
N MET A 257 10.86 -1.65 -33.82
CA MET A 257 11.68 -2.84 -33.92
C MET A 257 13.04 -2.48 -34.55
N ASP A 258 14.14 -2.93 -33.94
CA ASP A 258 15.46 -2.82 -34.56
C ASP A 258 15.55 -3.84 -35.71
N GLN A 259 15.61 -3.34 -36.94
CA GLN A 259 15.60 -4.15 -38.16
C GLN A 259 16.95 -4.18 -38.87
N ASN A 260 18.05 -3.88 -38.16
CA ASN A 260 19.39 -3.92 -38.76
C ASN A 260 19.78 -5.33 -39.23
N ASN A 261 19.36 -6.38 -38.51
CA ASN A 261 19.57 -7.78 -38.88
C ASN A 261 18.64 -8.71 -38.04
N PRO A 262 18.50 -10.01 -38.37
CA PRO A 262 17.62 -10.92 -37.64
C PRO A 262 17.99 -11.20 -36.18
N LEU A 263 19.22 -10.90 -35.73
CA LEU A 263 19.60 -11.02 -34.32
C LEU A 263 19.18 -9.81 -33.49
N ALA A 264 18.94 -8.67 -34.14
CA ALA A 264 18.49 -7.44 -33.49
C ALA A 264 16.98 -7.41 -33.21
N GLY A 265 16.21 -8.23 -33.93
CA GLY A 265 14.75 -8.30 -33.89
C GLY A 265 14.16 -9.31 -32.91
#